data_AF-A0A3E0L9L3-F1
#
_entry.id   AF-A0A3E0L9L3-F1
#
_cell.length_a   1.000
_cell.length_b   1.000
_cell.length_c   1.000
_cell.angle_alpha   90.00
_cell.angle_beta   90.00
_cell.angle_gamma   90.00
#
_symmetry.space_group_name_H-M   'P 1'
#
loop_
_entity.id
_entity.type
_entity.pdbx_description
1 polymer ?
#
loop_
_entity_poly.entity_id
_entity_poly.type
_entity_poly.pdbx_seq_one_letter_code
_entity_poly.pdbx_strand_id
1 'polypeptide(L)'
;MTTFTVTVPATTANIGPGFDCLGAALTLYNQFTFTLLPATTANPVSISVKGNESAKVSQGADNLIYTSFLQVYQKIGQNPPPIAIEIGLGVPLARGLGSSATAIVGGLLAANQCAGNPLSMGEIEALAIALEGHPDNVVPALRGNCQLSAGDSTNWAICQVFWQKNLIPVLGIPDFELATAKARAVLPEKISRQEAIFNISRLGLLLRGLETGNGDWLRIALDDKLHQPYRQSLIPGYEKVKKAAINGGAYGMVISGAGPSLLALTNPDNAQKTATEMTNAWEEVGINSSAKILALDTLGAQVNC
;
A
#
# COMPACT_ATOMS: atom_id res chain seq x y z
N MET A 1 -5.93 -10.17 31.00
CA MET A 1 -6.23 -10.01 29.56
C MET A 1 -4.95 -9.50 28.93
N THR A 2 -4.44 -10.20 27.93
CA THR A 2 -3.26 -9.75 27.20
C THR A 2 -3.74 -8.85 26.07
N THR A 3 -3.24 -7.61 26.05
CA THR A 3 -3.55 -6.62 25.03
C THR A 3 -2.26 -6.18 24.38
N PHE A 4 -2.25 -6.06 23.06
CA PHE A 4 -1.10 -5.58 22.30
C PHE A 4 -1.59 -4.88 21.03
N THR A 5 -0.74 -4.07 20.41
CA THR A 5 -1.06 -3.29 19.20
C THR A 5 -0.14 -3.68 18.06
N VAL A 6 -0.72 -3.94 16.90
CA VAL A 6 0.01 -4.08 15.63
C VAL A 6 -0.13 -2.78 14.84
N THR A 7 1.00 -2.12 14.59
CA THR A 7 1.07 -0.92 13.73
C THR A 7 1.57 -1.33 12.37
N VAL A 8 0.82 -1.02 11.31
CA VAL A 8 1.16 -1.42 9.94
C VAL A 8 1.20 -0.19 9.02
N PRO A 9 2.31 0.05 8.29
CA PRO A 9 2.41 1.17 7.38
C PRO A 9 1.54 0.98 6.14
N ALA A 10 1.01 2.10 5.63
CA ALA A 10 0.47 2.22 4.30
C ALA A 10 1.55 1.91 3.28
N THR A 11 1.12 1.53 2.08
CA THR A 11 2.03 1.25 0.99
C THR A 11 1.60 1.94 -0.29
N THR A 12 2.58 2.27 -1.12
CA THR A 12 2.36 2.63 -2.52
C THR A 12 2.95 1.53 -3.39
N ALA A 13 2.19 1.10 -4.38
CA ALA A 13 2.54 0.01 -5.27
C ALA A 13 2.69 0.49 -6.71
N ASN A 14 3.26 -0.36 -7.55
CA ASN A 14 3.62 -0.17 -8.96
C ASN A 14 4.74 0.86 -9.18
N ILE A 15 4.61 2.07 -8.62
CA ILE A 15 5.57 3.19 -8.74
C ILE A 15 5.99 3.36 -10.22
N GLY A 16 5.01 3.66 -11.07
CA GLY A 16 5.22 3.74 -12.52
C GLY A 16 5.39 2.35 -13.15
N PRO A 17 6.54 2.03 -13.77
CA PRO A 17 6.73 0.80 -14.56
C PRO A 17 6.81 -0.50 -13.75
N GLY A 18 6.88 -0.46 -12.42
CA GLY A 18 7.04 -1.63 -11.54
C GLY A 18 5.73 -2.37 -11.24
N PHE A 19 4.85 -2.48 -12.23
CA PHE A 19 3.50 -3.05 -12.09
C PHE A 19 3.50 -4.44 -11.43
N ASP A 20 2.71 -4.63 -10.35
CA ASP A 20 2.59 -5.84 -9.53
C ASP A 20 3.90 -6.38 -8.91
N CYS A 21 5.02 -5.65 -9.04
CA CYS A 21 6.35 -6.10 -8.62
C CYS A 21 7.02 -5.16 -7.62
N LEU A 22 6.81 -3.85 -7.73
CA LEU A 22 7.49 -2.85 -6.91
C LEU A 22 6.50 -2.16 -5.98
N GLY A 23 6.84 -2.05 -4.70
CA GLY A 23 6.11 -1.20 -3.78
C GLY A 23 6.96 -0.70 -2.62
N ALA A 24 6.42 0.24 -1.87
CA ALA A 24 7.13 0.93 -0.82
C ALA A 24 6.23 1.23 0.37
N ALA A 25 6.76 1.02 1.58
CA ALA A 25 6.11 1.40 2.82
C ALA A 25 6.26 2.90 3.08
N LEU A 26 5.18 3.52 3.54
CA LEU A 26 5.07 4.95 3.77
C LEU A 26 4.79 5.23 5.25
N THR A 27 5.26 6.37 5.75
CA THR A 27 5.04 6.82 7.14
C THR A 27 3.61 7.31 7.40
N LEU A 28 2.63 6.46 7.13
CA LEU A 28 1.20 6.61 7.40
C LEU A 28 0.71 5.25 7.85
N TYR A 29 -0.11 5.15 8.90
CA TYR A 29 -0.30 3.87 9.58
C TYR A 29 -1.77 3.56 9.84
N ASN A 30 -2.10 2.28 9.82
CA ASN A 30 -3.22 1.74 10.58
C ASN A 30 -2.67 1.13 11.87
N GLN A 31 -3.46 1.22 12.94
CA GLN A 31 -3.16 0.62 14.23
C GLN A 31 -4.27 -0.35 14.59
N PHE A 32 -3.91 -1.55 15.02
CA PHE A 32 -4.86 -2.60 15.35
C PHE A 32 -4.55 -3.11 16.75
N THR A 33 -5.44 -2.85 17.70
CA THR A 33 -5.26 -3.28 19.08
C THR A 33 -6.06 -4.55 19.32
N PHE A 34 -5.37 -5.62 19.70
CA PHE A 34 -5.93 -6.93 19.95
C PHE A 34 -5.98 -7.21 21.44
N THR A 35 -7.11 -7.68 21.96
CA THR A 35 -7.28 -8.10 23.35
C THR A 35 -7.82 -9.51 23.42
N LEU A 36 -7.04 -10.44 23.99
CA LEU A 36 -7.47 -11.82 24.24
C LEU A 36 -8.62 -11.84 25.26
N LEU A 37 -9.73 -12.45 24.86
CA LEU A 37 -10.91 -12.61 25.69
C LEU A 37 -10.93 -14.02 26.34
N PRO A 38 -11.69 -14.21 27.44
CA PRO A 38 -11.84 -15.53 28.04
C PRO A 38 -12.37 -16.58 27.05
N ALA A 39 -11.94 -17.84 27.21
CA ALA A 39 -12.42 -18.94 26.37
C ALA A 39 -13.95 -19.18 26.47
N THR A 40 -14.59 -18.66 27.52
CA THR A 40 -16.04 -18.73 27.75
C THR A 40 -16.82 -17.64 27.02
N THR A 41 -16.17 -16.73 26.28
CA THR A 41 -16.86 -15.68 25.53
C THR A 41 -17.70 -16.28 24.41
N ALA A 42 -19.00 -15.96 24.41
CA ALA A 42 -19.97 -16.52 23.44
C ALA A 42 -19.69 -16.10 21.99
N ASN A 43 -19.25 -14.86 21.77
CA ASN A 43 -18.89 -14.35 20.44
C ASN A 43 -17.36 -14.50 20.23
N PRO A 44 -16.91 -15.16 19.15
CA PRO A 44 -15.49 -15.38 18.92
C PRO A 44 -14.73 -14.12 18.52
N VAL A 45 -15.43 -13.06 18.10
CA VAL A 45 -14.83 -11.77 17.76
C VAL A 45 -15.74 -10.60 18.15
N SER A 46 -15.13 -9.51 18.60
CA SER A 46 -15.77 -8.20 18.76
C SER A 46 -14.88 -7.14 18.09
N ILE A 47 -15.40 -6.41 17.11
CA ILE A 47 -14.62 -5.40 16.37
C ILE A 47 -15.20 -4.01 16.64
N SER A 48 -14.33 -3.06 16.95
CA SER A 48 -14.65 -1.63 16.99
C SER A 48 -13.73 -0.86 16.06
N VAL A 49 -14.23 0.20 15.44
CA VAL A 49 -13.48 0.98 14.45
C VAL A 49 -13.53 2.46 14.82
N LYS A 50 -12.35 3.08 14.92
CA LYS A 50 -12.14 4.51 15.14
C LYS A 50 -11.46 5.13 13.93
N GLY A 51 -11.72 6.41 13.73
CA GLY A 51 -11.15 7.20 12.63
C GLY A 51 -12.18 7.54 11.56
N ASN A 52 -11.71 8.27 10.55
CA ASN A 52 -12.54 8.67 9.42
C ASN A 52 -12.96 7.42 8.65
N GLU A 53 -14.18 7.45 8.09
CA GLU A 53 -14.74 6.35 7.30
C GLU A 53 -15.01 5.04 8.09
N SER A 54 -15.02 5.08 9.44
CA SER A 54 -15.29 3.91 10.29
C SER A 54 -16.61 3.20 9.97
N ALA A 55 -17.62 3.94 9.51
CA ALA A 55 -18.91 3.41 9.08
C ALA A 55 -18.85 2.50 7.84
N LYS A 56 -17.75 2.54 7.07
CA LYS A 56 -17.55 1.71 5.86
C LYS A 56 -16.85 0.38 6.15
N VAL A 57 -16.34 0.17 7.36
CA VAL A 57 -15.61 -1.05 7.72
C VAL A 57 -16.56 -2.01 8.43
N SER A 58 -16.64 -3.25 7.94
CA SER A 58 -17.44 -4.29 8.60
C SER A 58 -16.96 -4.50 10.04
N GLN A 59 -17.88 -4.63 10.99
CA GLN A 59 -17.56 -4.95 12.39
C GLN A 59 -17.88 -6.42 12.72
N GLY A 60 -18.21 -7.22 11.70
CA GLY A 60 -18.55 -8.63 11.80
C GLY A 60 -17.36 -9.57 11.58
N ALA A 61 -17.67 -10.87 11.59
CA ALA A 61 -16.70 -11.93 11.35
C ALA A 61 -16.18 -12.00 9.90
N ASP A 62 -16.80 -11.26 8.99
CA ASP A 62 -16.38 -11.07 7.59
C ASP A 62 -15.30 -9.99 7.43
N ASN A 63 -14.96 -9.24 8.48
CA ASN A 63 -13.91 -8.22 8.39
C ASN A 63 -12.57 -8.85 7.97
N LEU A 64 -11.90 -8.22 6.99
CA LEU A 64 -10.63 -8.66 6.44
C LEU A 64 -9.54 -8.91 7.50
N ILE A 65 -9.45 -8.09 8.54
CA ILE A 65 -8.46 -8.28 9.60
C ILE A 65 -8.69 -9.59 10.37
N TYR A 66 -9.96 -9.90 10.66
CA TYR A 66 -10.32 -11.10 11.40
C TYR A 66 -10.23 -12.34 10.52
N THR A 67 -10.73 -12.27 9.29
CA THR A 67 -10.58 -13.38 8.33
C THR A 67 -9.11 -13.69 8.05
N SER A 68 -8.23 -12.69 8.00
CA SER A 68 -6.77 -12.88 7.90
C SER A 68 -6.19 -13.49 9.19
N PHE A 69 -6.62 -13.03 10.37
CA PHE A 69 -6.24 -13.63 11.65
C PHE A 69 -6.57 -15.13 11.70
N LEU A 70 -7.73 -15.54 11.18
CA LEU A 70 -8.14 -16.95 11.11
C LEU A 70 -7.22 -17.81 10.23
N GLN A 71 -6.56 -17.24 9.22
CA GLN A 71 -5.70 -18.00 8.30
C GLN A 71 -4.50 -18.63 8.99
N VAL A 72 -3.91 -17.94 9.99
CA VAL A 72 -2.79 -18.51 10.76
C VAL A 72 -3.26 -19.71 11.56
N TYR A 73 -4.40 -19.61 12.24
CA TYR A 73 -4.99 -20.71 13.03
C TYR A 73 -5.35 -21.91 12.15
N GLN A 74 -5.92 -21.65 10.97
CA GLN A 74 -6.16 -22.67 9.97
C GLN A 74 -4.86 -23.35 9.52
N LYS A 75 -3.79 -22.57 9.26
CA LYS A 75 -2.49 -23.08 8.82
C LYS A 75 -1.83 -23.98 9.86
N ILE A 76 -1.96 -23.66 11.15
CA ILE A 76 -1.36 -24.43 12.25
C ILE A 76 -2.28 -25.52 12.83
N GLY A 77 -3.51 -25.65 12.31
CA GLY A 77 -4.47 -26.66 12.75
C GLY A 77 -4.98 -26.46 14.18
N GLN A 78 -5.11 -25.21 14.63
CA GLN A 78 -5.60 -24.85 15.97
C GLN A 78 -6.88 -24.02 15.90
N ASN A 79 -7.62 -23.99 17.01
CA ASN A 79 -8.78 -23.10 17.13
C ASN A 79 -8.33 -21.69 17.56
N PRO A 80 -8.83 -20.62 16.91
CA PRO A 80 -8.56 -19.26 17.32
C PRO A 80 -9.16 -18.96 18.70
N PRO A 81 -8.48 -18.19 19.57
CA PRO A 81 -9.08 -17.70 20.80
C PRO A 81 -10.13 -16.61 20.50
N PRO A 82 -11.12 -16.42 21.39
CA PRO A 82 -11.99 -15.25 21.32
C PRO A 82 -11.19 -13.95 21.45
N ILE A 83 -11.47 -12.97 20.59
CA ILE A 83 -10.65 -11.76 20.47
C ILE A 83 -11.49 -10.48 20.34
N ALA A 84 -11.08 -9.41 21.01
CA ALA A 84 -11.55 -8.06 20.71
C ALA A 84 -10.51 -7.32 19.88
N ILE A 85 -10.95 -6.64 18.82
CA ILE A 85 -10.11 -5.90 17.88
C ILE A 85 -10.60 -4.44 17.83
N GLU A 86 -9.74 -3.50 18.22
CA GLU A 86 -9.95 -2.08 17.96
C GLU A 86 -9.11 -1.66 16.76
N ILE A 87 -9.76 -1.10 15.73
CA ILE A 87 -9.13 -0.63 14.50
C ILE A 87 -9.02 0.89 14.54
N GLY A 88 -7.81 1.43 14.58
CA GLY A 88 -7.50 2.83 14.35
C GLY A 88 -7.14 3.09 12.88
N LEU A 89 -8.10 3.63 12.12
CA LEU A 89 -7.90 3.94 10.70
C LEU A 89 -7.13 5.25 10.50
N GLY A 90 -5.88 5.14 10.04
CA GLY A 90 -5.09 6.26 9.53
C GLY A 90 -4.85 6.20 8.01
N VAL A 91 -5.01 5.03 7.39
CA VAL A 91 -4.85 4.83 5.94
C VAL A 91 -6.22 4.88 5.25
N PRO A 92 -6.47 5.85 4.33
CA PRO A 92 -7.74 5.97 3.61
C PRO A 92 -8.15 4.71 2.85
N LEU A 93 -9.44 4.38 2.92
CA LEU A 93 -10.00 3.17 2.31
C LEU A 93 -10.11 3.32 0.79
N ALA A 94 -9.80 2.26 0.05
CA ALA A 94 -9.93 2.20 -1.41
C ALA A 94 -9.32 3.42 -2.16
N ARG A 95 -8.20 3.94 -1.63
CA ARG A 95 -7.46 5.07 -2.20
C ARG A 95 -6.13 4.70 -2.87
N GLY A 96 -5.78 3.42 -3.00
CA GLY A 96 -4.49 3.00 -3.57
C GLY A 96 -3.30 3.17 -2.61
N LEU A 97 -3.55 3.08 -1.30
CA LEU A 97 -2.55 3.23 -0.23
C LEU A 97 -2.34 1.93 0.57
N GLY A 98 -2.67 0.77 -0.02
CA GLY A 98 -2.45 -0.53 0.62
C GLY A 98 -3.33 -0.80 1.85
N SER A 99 -4.50 -0.16 1.99
CA SER A 99 -5.35 -0.33 3.19
C SER A 99 -5.76 -1.80 3.42
N SER A 100 -6.09 -2.55 2.36
CA SER A 100 -6.31 -4.02 2.41
C SER A 100 -5.09 -4.77 2.96
N ALA A 101 -3.92 -4.53 2.35
CA ALA A 101 -2.66 -5.11 2.79
C ALA A 101 -2.34 -4.82 4.26
N THR A 102 -2.68 -3.63 4.78
CA THR A 102 -2.48 -3.33 6.20
C THR A 102 -3.31 -4.23 7.11
N ALA A 103 -4.57 -4.51 6.74
CA ALA A 103 -5.46 -5.38 7.50
C ALA A 103 -5.01 -6.85 7.42
N ILE A 104 -4.57 -7.30 6.24
CA ILE A 104 -4.03 -8.66 6.06
C ILE A 104 -2.80 -8.87 6.94
N VAL A 105 -1.79 -8.00 6.80
CA VAL A 105 -0.55 -8.08 7.59
C VAL A 105 -0.84 -7.95 9.09
N GLY A 106 -1.71 -7.02 9.49
CA GLY A 106 -2.11 -6.82 10.88
C GLY A 106 -2.75 -8.06 11.50
N GLY A 107 -3.70 -8.68 10.79
CA GLY A 107 -4.38 -9.89 11.24
C GLY A 107 -3.44 -11.10 11.34
N LEU A 108 -2.58 -11.31 10.34
CA LEU A 108 -1.63 -12.42 10.34
C LEU A 108 -0.60 -12.30 11.47
N LEU A 109 0.00 -11.13 11.66
CA LEU A 109 0.97 -10.90 12.73
C LEU A 109 0.34 -11.04 14.12
N ALA A 110 -0.86 -10.51 14.31
CA ALA A 110 -1.57 -10.66 15.57
C ALA A 110 -1.90 -12.12 15.88
N ALA A 111 -2.36 -12.88 14.88
CA ALA A 111 -2.64 -14.30 15.06
C ALA A 111 -1.39 -15.10 15.39
N ASN A 112 -0.27 -14.82 14.71
CA ASN A 112 1.01 -15.46 15.00
C ASN A 112 1.46 -15.15 16.43
N GLN A 113 1.39 -13.88 16.85
CA GLN A 113 1.71 -13.46 18.21
C GLN A 113 0.83 -14.17 19.25
N CYS A 114 -0.49 -14.22 19.03
CA CYS A 114 -1.42 -14.91 19.93
C CYS A 114 -1.14 -16.42 20.04
N ALA A 115 -0.69 -17.05 18.96
CA ALA A 115 -0.36 -18.47 18.92
C ALA A 115 1.05 -18.81 19.45
N GLY A 116 1.81 -17.82 19.94
CA GLY A 116 3.18 -18.00 20.43
C GLY A 116 4.25 -18.01 19.34
N ASN A 117 4.00 -17.31 18.23
CA ASN A 117 4.87 -17.17 17.05
C ASN A 117 5.30 -18.50 16.40
N PRO A 118 4.36 -19.40 16.04
CA PRO A 118 4.69 -20.68 15.42
C PRO A 118 5.17 -20.56 13.97
N LEU A 119 4.76 -19.51 13.24
CA LEU A 119 5.14 -19.28 11.84
C LEU A 119 6.34 -18.34 11.76
N SER A 120 7.28 -18.66 10.87
CA SER A 120 8.36 -17.77 10.49
C SER A 120 7.84 -16.54 9.72
N MET A 121 8.64 -15.47 9.67
CA MET A 121 8.29 -14.29 8.88
C MET A 121 8.10 -14.59 7.40
N GLY A 122 8.85 -15.55 6.84
CA GLY A 122 8.68 -15.98 5.44
C GLY A 122 7.35 -16.70 5.20
N GLU A 123 6.87 -17.48 6.17
CA GLU A 123 5.56 -18.14 6.07
C GLU A 123 4.41 -17.13 6.20
N ILE A 124 4.54 -16.12 7.07
CA ILE A 124 3.59 -15.01 7.17
C ILE A 124 3.55 -14.20 5.88
N GLU A 125 4.73 -13.91 5.29
CA GLU A 125 4.84 -13.22 4.01
C GLU A 125 4.14 -14.01 2.89
N ALA A 126 4.39 -15.32 2.78
CA ALA A 126 3.75 -16.17 1.79
C ALA A 126 2.22 -16.22 1.96
N LEU A 127 1.72 -16.29 3.20
CA LEU A 127 0.28 -16.20 3.49
C LEU A 127 -0.30 -14.84 3.09
N ALA A 128 0.40 -13.75 3.39
CA ALA A 128 -0.05 -12.41 3.04
C ALA A 128 -0.15 -12.22 1.52
N ILE A 129 0.85 -12.68 0.77
CA ILE A 129 0.84 -12.64 -0.70
C ILE A 129 -0.30 -13.47 -1.27
N ALA A 130 -0.54 -14.67 -0.72
CA ALA A 130 -1.63 -15.54 -1.18
C ALA A 130 -3.02 -14.92 -0.95
N LEU A 131 -3.22 -14.17 0.14
CA LEU A 131 -4.48 -13.51 0.46
C LEU A 131 -4.76 -12.27 -0.41
N GLU A 132 -3.74 -11.43 -0.64
CA GLU A 132 -3.88 -10.24 -1.47
C GLU A 132 -3.87 -10.58 -2.98
N GLY A 133 -3.15 -11.64 -3.37
CA GLY A 133 -2.96 -12.08 -4.75
C GLY A 133 -1.77 -11.43 -5.47
N HIS A 134 -1.14 -10.43 -4.85
CA HIS A 134 0.08 -9.78 -5.36
C HIS A 134 0.96 -9.26 -4.20
N PRO A 135 2.30 -9.22 -4.39
CA PRO A 135 3.23 -8.96 -3.29
C PRO A 135 3.51 -7.48 -3.02
N ASP A 136 3.33 -6.62 -4.02
CA ASP A 136 3.76 -5.22 -4.04
C ASP A 136 3.20 -4.33 -2.91
N ASN A 137 2.10 -4.71 -2.25
CA ASN A 137 1.58 -3.99 -1.08
C ASN A 137 1.89 -4.71 0.23
N VAL A 138 1.64 -6.02 0.31
CA VAL A 138 1.78 -6.78 1.57
C VAL A 138 3.24 -6.96 1.99
N VAL A 139 4.16 -7.13 1.04
CA VAL A 139 5.59 -7.31 1.33
C VAL A 139 6.21 -6.04 1.92
N PRO A 140 6.07 -4.83 1.31
CA PRO A 140 6.55 -3.62 1.97
C PRO A 140 5.78 -3.30 3.26
N ALA A 141 4.47 -3.59 3.34
CA ALA A 141 3.73 -3.39 4.60
C ALA A 141 4.31 -4.23 5.75
N LEU A 142 4.74 -5.46 5.44
CA LEU A 142 5.35 -6.38 6.40
C LEU A 142 6.80 -6.00 6.73
N ARG A 143 7.64 -5.74 5.72
CA ARG A 143 9.10 -5.60 5.85
C ARG A 143 9.62 -4.16 5.93
N GLY A 144 8.78 -3.19 5.59
CA GLY A 144 9.20 -1.81 5.36
C GLY A 144 10.01 -1.65 4.08
N ASN A 145 10.60 -0.48 3.92
CA ASN A 145 11.40 -0.03 2.79
C ASN A 145 10.65 -0.12 1.44
N CYS A 146 11.39 0.03 0.34
CA CYS A 146 10.93 -0.31 -1.00
C CYS A 146 11.33 -1.76 -1.30
N GLN A 147 10.38 -2.55 -1.79
CA GLN A 147 10.52 -3.97 -2.05
C GLN A 147 10.19 -4.25 -3.51
N LEU A 148 11.12 -4.92 -4.19
CA LEU A 148 10.94 -5.51 -5.51
C LEU A 148 10.70 -7.00 -5.34
N SER A 149 9.61 -7.49 -5.92
CA SER A 149 9.19 -8.88 -5.90
C SER A 149 9.24 -9.42 -7.31
N ALA A 150 9.83 -10.59 -7.49
CA ALA A 150 9.85 -11.32 -8.76
C ALA A 150 9.59 -12.79 -8.49
N GLY A 151 8.63 -13.39 -9.17
CA GLY A 151 8.24 -14.77 -8.86
C GLY A 151 6.98 -15.20 -9.57
N ASP A 152 6.49 -16.36 -9.15
CA ASP A 152 5.22 -16.93 -9.55
C ASP A 152 4.29 -17.11 -8.34
N SER A 153 3.12 -17.74 -8.55
CA SER A 153 2.11 -17.95 -7.51
C SER A 153 2.59 -18.66 -6.24
N THR A 154 3.74 -19.35 -6.29
CA THR A 154 4.24 -20.19 -5.19
C THR A 154 5.62 -19.77 -4.68
N ASN A 155 6.46 -19.17 -5.53
CA ASN A 155 7.83 -18.82 -5.18
C ASN A 155 8.13 -17.36 -5.54
N TRP A 156 8.34 -16.54 -4.52
CA TRP A 156 8.71 -15.13 -4.67
C TRP A 156 10.14 -14.88 -4.21
N ALA A 157 10.92 -14.22 -5.05
CA ALA A 157 12.17 -13.59 -4.66
C ALA A 157 11.88 -12.14 -4.27
N ILE A 158 12.21 -11.78 -3.03
CA ILE A 158 12.03 -10.42 -2.49
C ILE A 158 13.40 -9.74 -2.39
N CYS A 159 13.50 -8.55 -2.96
CA CYS A 159 14.70 -7.74 -2.98
C CYS A 159 14.38 -6.34 -2.46
N GLN A 160 15.07 -5.91 -1.41
CA GLN A 160 14.96 -4.53 -0.94
C GLN A 160 15.64 -3.59 -1.94
N VAL A 161 14.91 -2.57 -2.39
CA VAL A 161 15.43 -1.49 -3.23
C VAL A 161 15.78 -0.31 -2.33
N PHE A 162 17.00 0.20 -2.46
CA PHE A 162 17.38 1.39 -1.71
C PHE A 162 16.67 2.62 -2.29
N TRP A 163 16.08 3.43 -1.43
CA TRP A 163 15.39 4.67 -1.79
C TRP A 163 16.05 5.81 -1.02
N GLN A 164 16.66 6.74 -1.75
CA GLN A 164 17.38 7.87 -1.14
C GLN A 164 16.46 8.75 -0.31
N LYS A 165 16.88 9.10 0.91
CA LYS A 165 16.06 9.86 1.87
C LYS A 165 15.70 11.28 1.40
N ASN A 166 16.47 11.84 0.45
CA ASN A 166 16.16 13.13 -0.16
C ASN A 166 15.14 13.02 -1.32
N LEU A 167 14.69 11.81 -1.68
CA LEU A 167 13.54 11.61 -2.54
C LEU A 167 12.28 11.52 -1.69
N ILE A 168 11.46 12.56 -1.75
CA ILE A 168 10.27 12.73 -0.94
C ILE A 168 9.04 12.27 -1.72
N PRO A 169 8.32 11.24 -1.23
CA PRO A 169 7.01 10.87 -1.76
C PRO A 169 5.93 11.86 -1.28
N VAL A 170 5.27 12.51 -2.23
CA VAL A 170 4.09 13.35 -2.01
C VAL A 170 2.87 12.63 -2.55
N LEU A 171 1.94 12.28 -1.66
CA LEU A 171 0.71 11.57 -2.01
C LEU A 171 -0.46 12.55 -2.07
N GLY A 172 -0.98 12.77 -3.28
CA GLY A 172 -2.28 13.42 -3.48
C GLY A 172 -3.40 12.40 -3.37
N ILE A 173 -4.34 12.63 -2.47
CA ILE A 173 -5.42 11.71 -2.08
C ILE A 173 -6.76 12.41 -2.34
N PRO A 174 -7.47 12.08 -3.42
CA PRO A 174 -8.74 12.71 -3.72
C PRO A 174 -9.89 12.07 -2.92
N ASP A 175 -10.97 12.82 -2.72
CA ASP A 175 -12.14 12.36 -1.97
C ASP A 175 -13.12 11.54 -2.84
N PHE A 176 -12.60 10.53 -3.54
CA PHE A 176 -13.41 9.50 -4.20
C PHE A 176 -12.68 8.17 -4.25
N GLU A 177 -13.44 7.07 -4.31
CA GLU A 177 -12.92 5.71 -4.31
C GLU A 177 -12.69 5.18 -5.73
N LEU A 178 -11.69 4.34 -5.87
CA LEU A 178 -11.51 3.52 -7.07
C LEU A 178 -11.27 2.06 -6.67
N ALA A 179 -12.24 1.21 -6.96
CA ALA A 179 -12.13 -0.21 -6.67
C ALA A 179 -11.00 -0.86 -7.48
N THR A 180 -10.15 -1.65 -6.83
CA THR A 180 -9.02 -2.38 -7.45
C THR A 180 -9.48 -3.25 -8.62
N ALA A 181 -10.63 -3.93 -8.49
CA ALA A 181 -11.21 -4.74 -9.55
C ALA A 181 -11.54 -3.91 -10.81
N LYS A 182 -12.10 -2.71 -10.65
CA LYS A 182 -12.39 -1.79 -11.76
C LYS A 182 -11.10 -1.30 -12.42
N ALA A 183 -10.08 -0.99 -11.63
CA ALA A 183 -8.77 -0.56 -12.15
C ALA A 183 -7.99 -1.69 -12.83
N ARG A 184 -8.22 -2.96 -12.49
CA ARG A 184 -7.68 -4.12 -13.21
C ARG A 184 -8.47 -4.43 -14.49
N ALA A 185 -9.79 -4.26 -14.48
CA ALA A 185 -10.66 -4.59 -15.62
C ALA A 185 -10.40 -3.75 -16.88
N VAL A 186 -9.77 -2.57 -16.75
CA VAL A 186 -9.42 -1.72 -17.90
C VAL A 186 -8.10 -2.08 -18.57
N LEU A 187 -7.34 -3.02 -18.01
CA LEU A 187 -6.02 -3.40 -18.52
C LEU A 187 -6.17 -4.33 -19.74
N PRO A 188 -5.34 -4.18 -20.77
CA PRO A 188 -5.37 -5.07 -21.92
C PRO A 188 -4.82 -6.44 -21.55
N GLU A 189 -5.32 -7.50 -22.19
CA GLU A 189 -4.78 -8.86 -22.03
C GLU A 189 -3.41 -9.03 -22.70
N LYS A 190 -3.09 -8.18 -23.68
CA LYS A 190 -1.87 -8.26 -24.48
C LYS A 190 -1.25 -6.88 -24.64
N ILE A 191 0.07 -6.85 -24.59
CA ILE A 191 0.89 -5.67 -24.89
C ILE A 191 1.78 -5.97 -26.10
N SER A 192 2.18 -4.92 -26.81
CA SER A 192 3.18 -5.03 -27.86
C SER A 192 4.56 -5.28 -27.28
N ARG A 193 5.46 -5.87 -28.08
CA ARG A 193 6.88 -6.00 -27.74
C ARG A 193 7.51 -4.63 -27.44
N GLN A 194 7.10 -3.57 -28.12
CA GLN A 194 7.62 -2.23 -27.91
C GLN A 194 7.24 -1.67 -26.54
N GLU A 195 6.02 -1.91 -26.07
CA GLU A 195 5.57 -1.54 -24.72
C GLU A 195 6.30 -2.33 -23.64
N ALA A 196 6.50 -3.65 -23.85
CA ALA A 196 7.27 -4.48 -22.94
C ALA A 196 8.72 -3.96 -22.80
N ILE A 197 9.41 -3.72 -23.92
CA ILE A 197 10.78 -3.15 -23.92
C ILE A 197 10.79 -1.78 -23.25
N PHE A 198 9.78 -0.95 -23.51
CA PHE A 198 9.66 0.37 -22.89
C PHE A 198 9.61 0.24 -21.37
N ASN A 199 8.72 -0.57 -20.82
CA ASN A 199 8.56 -0.72 -19.38
C ASN A 199 9.79 -1.34 -18.70
N ILE A 200 10.39 -2.36 -19.31
CA ILE A 200 11.61 -2.99 -18.77
C ILE A 200 12.73 -1.96 -18.65
N SER A 201 12.93 -1.11 -19.67
CA SER A 201 13.98 -0.09 -19.63
C SER A 201 13.71 0.97 -18.56
N ARG A 202 12.44 1.34 -18.32
CA ARG A 202 12.06 2.33 -17.30
C ARG A 202 12.17 1.73 -15.90
N LEU A 203 11.80 0.48 -15.71
CA LEU A 203 11.98 -0.21 -14.43
C LEU A 203 13.46 -0.26 -14.05
N GLY A 204 14.35 -0.68 -14.96
CA GLY A 204 15.79 -0.69 -14.68
C GLY A 204 16.33 0.70 -14.31
N LEU A 205 15.90 1.75 -15.02
CA LEU A 205 16.30 3.12 -14.74
C LEU A 205 15.67 3.66 -13.43
N LEU A 206 14.45 3.24 -13.09
CA LEU A 206 13.74 3.61 -11.87
C LEU A 206 14.50 3.13 -10.64
N LEU A 207 14.90 1.86 -10.63
CA LEU A 207 15.68 1.29 -9.54
C LEU A 207 16.95 2.12 -9.29
N ARG A 208 17.68 2.46 -10.37
CA ARG A 208 18.87 3.31 -10.28
C ARG A 208 18.54 4.74 -9.84
N GLY A 209 17.43 5.31 -10.29
CA GLY A 209 16.96 6.63 -9.89
C GLY A 209 16.63 6.71 -8.40
N LEU A 210 15.92 5.71 -7.87
CA LEU A 210 15.59 5.59 -6.44
C LEU A 210 16.86 5.41 -5.60
N GLU A 211 17.78 4.55 -6.03
CA GLU A 211 19.04 4.25 -5.34
C GLU A 211 20.00 5.43 -5.28
N THR A 212 19.99 6.29 -6.29
CA THR A 212 20.97 7.40 -6.43
C THR A 212 20.38 8.77 -6.14
N GLY A 213 19.05 8.91 -6.10
CA GLY A 213 18.42 10.23 -5.98
C GLY A 213 18.52 11.05 -7.26
N ASN A 214 18.89 10.44 -8.38
CA ASN A 214 19.09 11.14 -9.64
C ASN A 214 17.74 11.53 -10.26
N GLY A 215 17.39 12.82 -10.11
CA GLY A 215 16.16 13.39 -10.63
C GLY A 215 16.01 13.31 -12.15
N ASP A 216 17.12 13.40 -12.91
CA ASP A 216 17.08 13.31 -14.37
C ASP A 216 16.66 11.91 -14.83
N TRP A 217 17.13 10.88 -14.14
CA TRP A 217 16.71 9.50 -14.38
C TRP A 217 15.26 9.29 -13.99
N LEU A 218 14.81 9.81 -12.84
CA LEU A 218 13.43 9.68 -12.37
C LEU A 218 12.41 10.34 -13.32
N ARG A 219 12.75 11.49 -13.94
CA ARG A 219 11.90 12.14 -14.94
C ARG A 219 11.57 11.25 -16.14
N ILE A 220 12.45 10.31 -16.48
CA ILE A 220 12.25 9.35 -17.58
C ILE A 220 11.68 8.03 -17.06
N ALA A 221 12.13 7.61 -15.88
CA ALA A 221 11.88 6.27 -15.35
C ALA A 221 10.46 6.07 -14.79
N LEU A 222 9.75 7.15 -14.43
CA LEU A 222 8.38 7.06 -13.89
C LEU A 222 7.31 6.86 -14.98
N ASP A 223 7.68 6.90 -16.26
CA ASP A 223 6.76 6.60 -17.35
C ASP A 223 6.39 5.11 -17.38
N ASP A 224 5.13 4.84 -17.72
CA ASP A 224 4.55 3.49 -17.78
C ASP A 224 3.65 3.33 -19.01
N LYS A 225 3.67 2.14 -19.60
CA LYS A 225 2.77 1.72 -20.67
C LYS A 225 1.94 0.47 -20.33
N LEU A 226 2.07 -0.10 -19.14
CA LEU A 226 1.35 -1.32 -18.77
C LEU A 226 -0.01 -1.04 -18.14
N HIS A 227 -0.12 -0.02 -17.28
CA HIS A 227 -1.32 0.19 -16.48
C HIS A 227 -1.80 1.64 -16.42
N GLN A 228 -0.91 2.62 -16.36
CA GLN A 228 -1.29 4.02 -16.21
C GLN A 228 -2.09 4.58 -17.38
N PRO A 229 -1.74 4.33 -18.66
CA PRO A 229 -2.52 4.86 -19.79
C PRO A 229 -3.98 4.40 -19.78
N TYR A 230 -4.23 3.20 -19.24
CA TYR A 230 -5.55 2.60 -19.16
C TYR A 230 -6.33 3.07 -17.92
N ARG A 231 -5.62 3.25 -16.79
CA ARG A 231 -6.22 3.64 -15.50
C ARG A 231 -6.44 5.15 -15.35
N GLN A 232 -5.64 5.98 -16.02
CA GLN A 232 -5.74 7.44 -15.85
C GLN A 232 -7.11 8.00 -16.24
N SER A 233 -7.85 7.35 -17.13
CA SER A 233 -9.22 7.73 -17.50
C SER A 233 -10.23 7.53 -16.35
N LEU A 234 -9.90 6.70 -15.36
CA LEU A 234 -10.70 6.46 -14.15
C LEU A 234 -10.45 7.48 -13.05
N ILE A 235 -9.49 8.39 -13.22
CA ILE A 235 -9.09 9.40 -12.22
C ILE A 235 -9.41 10.79 -12.78
N PRO A 236 -10.57 11.36 -12.44
CA PRO A 236 -10.91 12.72 -12.82
C PRO A 236 -9.82 13.72 -12.45
N GLY A 237 -9.48 14.60 -13.39
CA GLY A 237 -8.45 15.62 -13.20
C GLY A 237 -7.00 15.12 -13.36
N TYR A 238 -6.75 13.83 -13.66
CA TYR A 238 -5.40 13.24 -13.71
C TYR A 238 -4.37 14.11 -14.45
N GLU A 239 -4.65 14.52 -15.68
CA GLU A 239 -3.72 15.32 -16.49
C GLU A 239 -3.44 16.71 -15.91
N LYS A 240 -4.44 17.34 -15.29
CA LYS A 240 -4.25 18.64 -14.61
C LYS A 240 -3.34 18.47 -13.40
N VAL A 241 -3.60 17.45 -12.57
CA VAL A 241 -2.81 17.17 -11.38
C VAL A 241 -1.38 16.75 -11.75
N LYS A 242 -1.20 15.98 -12.83
CA LYS A 242 0.12 15.63 -13.37
C LYS A 242 0.94 16.88 -13.72
N LYS A 243 0.34 17.80 -14.47
CA LYS A 243 1.00 19.07 -14.84
C LYS A 243 1.30 19.92 -13.61
N ALA A 244 0.36 20.00 -12.67
CA ALA A 244 0.54 20.74 -11.43
C ALA A 244 1.67 20.18 -10.56
N ALA A 245 1.76 18.86 -10.41
CA ALA A 245 2.86 18.19 -9.70
C ALA A 245 4.23 18.54 -10.32
N ILE A 246 4.34 18.47 -11.65
CA ILE A 246 5.57 18.81 -12.38
C ILE A 246 5.91 20.31 -12.21
N ASN A 247 4.92 21.21 -12.32
CA ASN A 247 5.10 22.65 -12.08
C ASN A 247 5.49 22.97 -10.62
N GLY A 248 5.05 22.12 -9.70
CA GLY A 248 5.42 22.10 -8.29
C GLY A 248 6.87 21.65 -8.05
N GLY A 249 7.54 21.11 -9.06
CA GLY A 249 8.95 20.70 -9.00
C GLY A 249 9.15 19.19 -8.86
N ALA A 250 8.09 18.38 -8.99
CA ALA A 250 8.21 16.92 -9.01
C ALA A 250 9.01 16.41 -10.22
N TYR A 251 9.78 15.35 -10.02
CA TYR A 251 10.43 14.62 -11.10
C TYR A 251 9.41 13.86 -11.95
N GLY A 252 8.31 13.43 -11.35
CA GLY A 252 7.21 12.80 -12.07
C GLY A 252 6.07 12.46 -11.12
N MET A 253 4.98 12.00 -11.70
CA MET A 253 3.79 11.60 -10.97
C MET A 253 3.24 10.29 -11.55
N VAL A 254 2.92 9.36 -10.66
CA VAL A 254 2.43 8.02 -10.97
C VAL A 254 1.15 7.73 -10.19
N ILE A 255 0.40 6.72 -10.62
CA ILE A 255 -0.74 6.22 -9.85
C ILE A 255 -0.21 5.41 -8.66
N SER A 256 -0.65 5.74 -7.45
CA SER A 256 -0.33 4.93 -6.27
C SER A 256 -1.15 3.65 -6.29
N GLY A 257 -0.50 2.51 -6.51
CA GLY A 257 -1.18 1.23 -6.66
C GLY A 257 -2.21 1.24 -7.81
N ALA A 258 -3.46 0.95 -7.48
CA ALA A 258 -4.59 0.99 -8.42
C ALA A 258 -5.24 2.39 -8.56
N GLY A 259 -4.83 3.36 -7.74
CA GLY A 259 -5.46 4.68 -7.64
C GLY A 259 -6.62 4.72 -6.63
N PRO A 260 -7.29 5.88 -6.51
CA PRO A 260 -7.10 7.09 -7.30
C PRO A 260 -6.04 8.05 -6.74
N SER A 261 -5.36 7.70 -5.63
CA SER A 261 -4.24 8.53 -5.15
C SER A 261 -3.11 8.57 -6.17
N LEU A 262 -2.45 9.72 -6.22
CA LEU A 262 -1.35 10.01 -7.11
C LEU A 262 -0.09 10.24 -6.29
N LEU A 263 0.98 9.54 -6.63
CA LEU A 263 2.30 9.65 -6.02
C LEU A 263 3.16 10.56 -6.89
N ALA A 264 3.61 11.68 -6.36
CA ALA A 264 4.67 12.49 -6.94
C ALA A 264 5.98 12.26 -6.20
N LEU A 265 7.09 12.11 -6.94
CA LEU A 265 8.44 12.04 -6.36
C LEU A 265 9.15 13.37 -6.58
N THR A 266 9.72 13.93 -5.52
CA THR A 266 10.37 15.24 -5.54
C THR A 266 11.52 15.31 -4.54
N ASN A 267 12.26 16.43 -4.54
CA ASN A 267 13.24 16.73 -3.49
C ASN A 267 12.57 17.46 -2.29
N PRO A 268 13.28 17.66 -1.16
CA PRO A 268 12.69 18.29 0.02
C PRO A 268 12.24 19.73 -0.23
N ASP A 269 13.00 20.49 -1.01
CA ASP A 269 12.72 21.90 -1.29
C ASP A 269 11.40 22.11 -2.04
N ASN A 270 11.05 21.18 -2.92
CA ASN A 270 9.85 21.24 -3.75
C ASN A 270 8.65 20.47 -3.16
N ALA A 271 8.83 19.72 -2.06
CA ALA A 271 7.80 18.84 -1.50
C ALA A 271 6.51 19.59 -1.13
N GLN A 272 6.63 20.72 -0.44
CA GLN A 272 5.48 21.53 -0.03
C GLN A 272 4.77 22.16 -1.23
N LYS A 273 5.53 22.70 -2.18
CA LYS A 273 4.96 23.29 -3.40
C LYS A 273 4.21 22.24 -4.21
N THR A 274 4.82 21.07 -4.42
CA THR A 274 4.19 19.93 -5.12
C THR A 274 2.87 19.53 -4.46
N ALA A 275 2.84 19.40 -3.13
CA ALA A 275 1.62 19.05 -2.38
C ALA A 275 0.49 20.07 -2.58
N THR A 276 0.81 21.37 -2.51
CA THR A 276 -0.16 22.45 -2.71
C THR A 276 -0.68 22.48 -4.15
N GLU A 277 0.20 22.42 -5.15
CA GLU A 277 -0.19 22.45 -6.57
C GLU A 277 -1.09 21.26 -6.94
N MET A 278 -0.80 20.06 -6.44
CA MET A 278 -1.65 18.88 -6.66
C MET A 278 -3.05 19.06 -6.08
N THR A 279 -3.15 19.63 -4.87
CA THR A 279 -4.43 19.85 -4.19
C THR A 279 -5.27 20.89 -4.93
N ASN A 280 -4.65 22.02 -5.28
CA ASN A 280 -5.30 23.11 -6.04
C ASN A 280 -5.81 22.62 -7.40
N ALA A 281 -5.05 21.78 -8.10
CA ALA A 281 -5.43 21.26 -9.41
C ALA A 281 -6.68 20.36 -9.36
N TRP A 282 -6.91 19.64 -8.26
CA TRP A 282 -8.15 18.91 -8.05
C TRP A 282 -9.30 19.83 -7.63
N GLU A 283 -9.03 20.83 -6.80
CA GLU A 283 -10.03 21.83 -6.41
C GLU A 283 -10.59 22.57 -7.63
N GLU A 284 -9.74 22.93 -8.61
CA GLU A 284 -10.14 23.54 -9.89
C GLU A 284 -11.09 22.69 -10.74
N VAL A 285 -11.18 21.38 -10.48
CA VAL A 285 -12.13 20.47 -11.14
C VAL A 285 -13.25 20.03 -10.20
N GLY A 286 -13.43 20.73 -9.07
CA GLY A 286 -14.49 20.50 -8.10
C GLY A 286 -14.30 19.25 -7.25
N ILE A 287 -13.06 18.78 -7.09
CA ILE A 287 -12.73 17.58 -6.32
C ILE A 287 -11.98 17.97 -5.06
N ASN A 288 -12.58 17.69 -3.91
CA ASN A 288 -11.89 17.79 -2.64
C ASN A 288 -10.77 16.76 -2.59
N SER A 289 -9.61 17.18 -2.11
CA SER A 289 -8.45 16.30 -1.97
C SER A 289 -7.57 16.75 -0.82
N SER A 290 -6.64 15.88 -0.41
CA SER A 290 -5.59 16.24 0.53
C SER A 290 -4.25 15.75 0.00
N ALA A 291 -3.17 16.43 0.34
CA ALA A 291 -1.81 15.97 0.04
C ALA A 291 -1.08 15.61 1.33
N LYS A 292 -0.35 14.50 1.31
CA LYS A 292 0.53 14.06 2.40
C LYS A 292 1.97 14.00 1.91
N ILE A 293 2.84 14.75 2.57
CA ILE A 293 4.29 14.63 2.40
C ILE A 293 4.74 13.53 3.36
N LEU A 294 5.22 12.41 2.82
CA LEU A 294 5.55 11.22 3.59
C LEU A 294 7.05 10.93 3.48
N ALA A 295 7.51 10.00 4.30
CA ALA A 295 8.81 9.36 4.15
C ALA A 295 8.62 7.86 3.90
N LEU A 296 9.71 7.19 3.54
CA LEU A 296 9.74 5.73 3.52
C LEU A 296 9.71 5.22 4.96
N ASP A 297 8.77 4.33 5.26
CA ASP A 297 8.86 3.55 6.49
C ASP A 297 9.92 2.45 6.31
N THR A 298 10.89 2.36 7.21
CA THR A 298 12.02 1.41 7.07
C THR A 298 11.87 0.16 7.94
N LEU A 299 10.81 0.09 8.76
CA LEU A 299 10.65 -0.94 9.79
C LEU A 299 9.60 -1.97 9.40
N GLY A 300 8.58 -1.57 8.63
CA GLY A 300 7.44 -2.41 8.31
C GLY A 300 6.47 -2.51 9.47
N ALA A 301 5.74 -3.62 9.51
CA ALA A 301 4.76 -3.85 10.55
C ALA A 301 5.44 -4.17 11.89
N GLN A 302 4.88 -3.61 12.97
CA GLN A 302 5.44 -3.74 14.32
C GLN A 302 4.38 -4.25 15.29
N VAL A 303 4.76 -5.25 16.10
CA VAL A 303 3.94 -5.76 17.20
C VAL A 303 4.46 -5.15 18.50
N ASN A 304 3.64 -4.31 19.14
CA ASN A 304 3.95 -3.61 20.38
C ASN A 304 3.13 -4.23 21.52
N CYS A 305 3.79 -4.92 22.45
CA CYS A 305 3.17 -5.58 23.60
C CYS A 305 3.16 -4.68 24.85
#